data_AF-A0A6B1ETF2-F1
#
_entry.id   AF-A0A6B1ETF2-F1
#
_cell.length_a   1.000
_cell.length_b   1.000
_cell.length_c   1.000
_cell.angle_alpha   90.00
_cell.angle_beta   90.00
_cell.angle_gamma   90.00
#
_symmetry.space_group_name_H-M   'P 1'
#
loop_
_entity.id
_entity.type
_entity.pdbx_description
1 polymer ?
#
loop_
_entity_poly.entity_id
_entity_poly.type
_entity_poly.pdbx_seq_one_letter_code
_entity_poly.pdbx_strand_id
1 'polypeptide(L)'
;MSKRKFVLCVLLLLSLSANAFAQLHITVEYNKDWGNAPTSNIKKLCENVALHFQEQLRDEHKIHGDLLIVYRAERPIAYYRTFFGGDADDYKIGLSVTGRYWDEFSYQFGHEFAHILQNHDELYEKLPNQINDWFEEAICELANLWVLRRMHDTWA
;
A
#
# COMPACT_ATOMS: atom_id res chain seq x y z
N MET A 1 -47.04 10.52 18.46
CA MET A 1 -45.96 9.64 17.94
C MET A 1 -45.36 8.87 19.11
N SER A 2 -45.41 7.53 19.07
CA SER A 2 -45.01 6.67 20.19
C SER A 2 -43.50 6.69 20.43
N LYS A 3 -43.08 6.85 21.70
CA LYS A 3 -41.66 6.82 22.15
C LYS A 3 -40.88 5.60 21.63
N ARG A 4 -41.57 4.49 21.31
CA ARG A 4 -40.97 3.27 20.74
C ARG A 4 -40.44 3.43 19.31
N LYS A 5 -41.03 4.32 18.49
CA LYS A 5 -40.56 4.57 17.11
C LYS A 5 -39.32 5.46 17.07
N PHE A 6 -39.10 6.30 18.10
CA PHE A 6 -37.93 7.17 18.19
C PHE A 6 -36.68 6.40 18.64
N VAL A 7 -36.84 5.45 19.58
CA VAL A 7 -35.73 4.61 20.07
C VAL A 7 -35.22 3.64 18.99
N LEU A 8 -36.12 3.12 18.13
CA LEU A 8 -35.71 2.23 17.04
C LEU A 8 -34.88 2.96 15.96
N CYS A 9 -35.19 4.23 15.67
CA CYS A 9 -34.37 5.04 14.75
C CYS A 9 -33.01 5.41 15.35
N VAL A 10 -32.92 5.65 16.66
CA VAL A 10 -31.63 5.95 17.31
C VAL A 10 -30.73 4.70 17.39
N LEU A 11 -31.30 3.50 17.58
CA LEU A 11 -30.53 2.25 17.54
C LEU A 11 -30.12 1.82 16.12
N LEU A 12 -30.92 2.13 15.08
CA LEU A 12 -30.51 1.93 13.68
C LEU A 12 -29.49 2.97 13.18
N LEU A 13 -29.45 4.16 13.77
CA LEU A 13 -28.45 5.18 13.47
C LEU A 13 -27.12 4.97 14.20
N LEU A 14 -27.08 4.10 15.21
CA LEU A 14 -25.84 3.67 15.88
C LEU A 14 -25.19 2.43 15.25
N SER A 15 -25.85 1.80 14.27
CA SER A 15 -25.31 0.67 13.50
C SER A 15 -24.89 1.02 12.07
N LEU A 16 -24.91 2.30 11.69
CA LEU A 16 -24.26 2.80 10.48
C LEU A 16 -23.07 3.66 10.88
N SER A 17 -21.91 3.37 10.28
CA SER A 17 -20.60 4.04 10.45
C SER A 17 -19.73 3.64 11.64
N ALA A 18 -19.68 2.33 11.93
CA ALA A 18 -18.41 1.73 12.33
C ALA A 18 -17.96 0.73 11.26
N ASN A 19 -18.03 1.12 9.98
CA ASN A 19 -16.99 0.65 9.07
C ASN A 19 -15.73 1.39 9.53
N ALA A 20 -15.08 0.84 10.55
CA ALA A 20 -13.65 0.98 10.66
C ALA A 20 -13.11 0.29 9.41
N PHE A 21 -13.10 1.01 8.28
CA PHE A 21 -12.26 0.65 7.16
C PHE A 21 -10.87 0.55 7.77
N ALA A 22 -10.37 -0.67 7.93
CA ALA A 22 -9.09 -0.91 8.56
C ALA A 22 -8.06 -0.13 7.76
N GLN A 23 -7.51 0.94 8.33
CA GLN A 23 -6.54 1.76 7.63
C GLN A 23 -5.33 0.90 7.29
N LEU A 24 -4.74 1.07 6.11
CA LEU A 24 -3.47 0.44 5.79
C LEU A 24 -2.41 0.82 6.83
N HIS A 25 -1.89 -0.17 7.54
CA HIS A 25 -0.89 -0.01 8.57
C HIS A 25 0.49 -0.43 8.03
N ILE A 26 1.35 0.55 7.82
CA ILE A 26 2.68 0.33 7.26
C ILE A 26 3.71 0.17 8.38
N THR A 27 4.48 -0.91 8.33
CA THR A 27 5.64 -1.13 9.21
C THR A 27 6.92 -1.29 8.40
N VAL A 28 8.06 -0.98 9.02
CA VAL A 28 9.38 -1.11 8.39
C VAL A 28 10.22 -2.01 9.27
N GLU A 29 10.86 -3.02 8.67
CA GLU A 29 11.73 -3.95 9.37
C GLU A 29 12.89 -3.22 10.06
N TYR A 30 13.05 -3.45 11.36
CA TYR A 30 14.12 -2.86 12.16
C TYR A 30 15.45 -3.61 11.98
N ASN A 31 16.58 -2.93 12.21
CA ASN A 31 17.93 -3.51 12.25
C ASN A 31 18.35 -4.24 10.96
N LYS A 32 18.05 -3.64 9.80
CA LYS A 32 18.54 -4.07 8.48
C LYS A 32 19.45 -3.03 7.85
N ASP A 33 19.97 -3.34 6.67
CA ASP A 33 20.93 -2.53 5.91
C ASP A 33 20.33 -1.25 5.30
N TRP A 34 19.45 -0.54 6.02
CA TRP A 34 18.92 0.76 5.62
C TRP A 34 19.97 1.89 5.62
N GLY A 35 21.23 1.58 5.96
CA GLY A 35 22.31 2.55 6.07
C GLY A 35 22.04 3.59 7.16
N ASN A 36 22.13 4.87 6.82
CA ASN A 36 21.87 5.99 7.73
C ASN A 36 20.44 6.56 7.62
N ALA A 37 19.51 5.83 6.98
CA ALA A 37 18.10 6.17 6.91
C ALA A 37 17.36 5.69 8.17
N PRO A 38 16.75 6.58 8.97
CA PRO A 38 15.90 6.16 10.07
C PRO A 38 14.66 5.44 9.53
N THR A 39 14.33 4.26 10.07
CA THR A 39 13.13 3.49 9.66
C THR A 39 11.84 4.28 9.86
N SER A 40 11.81 5.20 10.83
CA SER A 40 10.69 6.13 11.03
C SER A 40 10.50 7.11 9.86
N ASN A 41 11.57 7.53 9.20
CA ASN A 41 11.48 8.38 8.00
C ASN A 41 11.08 7.57 6.78
N ILE A 42 11.62 6.36 6.62
CA ILE A 42 11.19 5.41 5.57
C ILE A 42 9.69 5.16 5.68
N LYS A 43 9.21 4.86 6.90
CA LYS A 43 7.78 4.66 7.18
C LYS A 43 6.95 5.86 6.74
N LYS A 44 7.28 7.06 7.22
CA LYS A 44 6.54 8.30 6.87
C LYS A 44 6.51 8.57 5.37
N LEU A 45 7.63 8.32 4.69
CA LEU A 45 7.73 8.49 3.25
C LEU A 45 6.80 7.53 2.50
N CYS A 46 6.83 6.25 2.88
CA CYS A 46 5.99 5.22 2.27
C CYS A 46 4.50 5.43 2.60
N GLU A 47 4.17 5.89 3.81
CA GLU A 47 2.82 6.32 4.18
C GLU A 47 2.32 7.47 3.31
N ASN A 48 3.18 8.45 3.01
CA ASN A 48 2.82 9.57 2.13
C ASN A 48 2.61 9.13 0.67
N VAL A 49 3.48 8.25 0.15
CA VAL A 49 3.31 7.65 -1.18
C VAL A 49 1.99 6.87 -1.27
N ALA A 50 1.73 5.97 -0.31
CA ALA A 50 0.51 5.17 -0.27
C ALA A 50 -0.73 6.05 -0.14
N LEU A 51 -0.68 7.10 0.68
CA LEU A 51 -1.78 8.06 0.83
C LEU A 51 -2.18 8.66 -0.52
N HIS A 52 -1.22 9.15 -1.33
CA HIS A 52 -1.54 9.78 -2.61
C HIS A 52 -2.17 8.82 -3.61
N PHE A 53 -1.77 7.54 -3.61
CA PHE A 53 -2.48 6.51 -4.37
C PHE A 53 -3.90 6.32 -3.86
N GLN A 54 -4.06 6.05 -2.56
CA GLN A 54 -5.34 5.72 -1.92
C GLN A 54 -6.38 6.86 -2.04
N GLU A 55 -5.95 8.12 -2.04
CA GLU A 55 -6.82 9.29 -2.24
C GLU A 55 -7.53 9.34 -3.60
N GLN A 56 -6.98 8.67 -4.62
CA GLN A 56 -7.61 8.62 -5.95
C GLN A 56 -8.57 7.45 -6.14
N LEU A 57 -8.54 6.48 -5.24
CA LEU A 57 -9.31 5.26 -5.35
C LEU A 57 -10.70 5.45 -4.74
N ARG A 58 -11.70 4.84 -5.38
CA ARG A 58 -13.00 4.64 -4.75
C ARG A 58 -12.82 3.74 -3.52
N ASP A 59 -13.65 3.93 -2.50
CA ASP A 59 -13.48 3.24 -1.21
C ASP A 59 -13.39 1.71 -1.35
N GLU A 60 -14.11 1.11 -2.28
CA GLU A 60 -14.09 -0.34 -2.53
C GLU A 60 -12.80 -0.87 -3.19
N HIS A 61 -11.92 0.01 -3.68
CA HIS A 61 -10.60 -0.35 -4.24
C HIS A 61 -9.45 0.06 -3.33
N LYS A 62 -9.73 0.64 -2.16
CA LYS A 62 -8.69 0.99 -1.20
C LYS A 62 -8.06 -0.27 -0.61
N ILE A 63 -6.78 -0.17 -0.29
CA ILE A 63 -6.05 -1.26 0.35
C ILE A 63 -6.13 -1.04 1.86
N HIS A 64 -6.40 -2.13 2.56
CA HIS A 64 -6.59 -2.20 4.01
C HIS A 64 -5.69 -3.30 4.56
N GLY A 65 -5.40 -3.29 5.87
CA GLY A 65 -4.59 -4.32 6.52
C GLY A 65 -3.16 -3.90 6.82
N ASP A 66 -2.24 -4.85 6.82
CA ASP A 66 -0.86 -4.67 7.25
C ASP A 66 0.12 -4.77 6.08
N LEU A 67 1.00 -3.77 5.92
CA LEU A 67 2.06 -3.77 4.91
C LEU A 67 3.43 -3.69 5.57
N LEU A 68 4.21 -4.76 5.46
CA LEU A 68 5.59 -4.82 5.93
C LEU A 68 6.58 -4.43 4.83
N ILE A 69 7.42 -3.44 5.12
CA ILE A 69 8.54 -3.04 4.28
C ILE A 69 9.82 -3.72 4.79
N VAL A 70 10.47 -4.50 3.94
CA VAL A 70 11.72 -5.22 4.24
C VAL A 70 12.86 -4.73 3.35
N TYR A 71 14.09 -4.86 3.84
CA TYR A 71 15.26 -4.63 3.00
C TYR A 71 15.50 -5.87 2.11
N ARG A 72 15.80 -5.63 0.83
CA ARG A 72 16.14 -6.66 -0.14
C ARG A 72 17.25 -6.16 -1.06
N ALA A 73 18.43 -6.78 -0.99
CA ALA A 73 19.61 -6.31 -1.69
C ALA A 73 19.54 -6.38 -3.22
N GLU A 74 18.80 -7.34 -3.80
CA GLU A 74 18.90 -7.60 -5.25
C GLU A 74 18.10 -6.62 -6.11
N ARG A 75 16.82 -6.40 -5.76
CA ARG A 75 15.88 -5.53 -6.48
C ARG A 75 14.62 -5.28 -5.64
N PRO A 76 13.87 -4.19 -5.89
CA PRO A 76 12.55 -4.03 -5.29
C PRO A 76 11.59 -5.15 -5.73
N ILE A 77 10.57 -5.41 -4.91
CA ILE A 77 9.54 -6.43 -5.18
C ILE A 77 8.31 -6.25 -4.29
N ALA A 78 7.12 -6.41 -4.86
CA ALA A 78 5.91 -6.79 -4.15
C ALA A 78 5.84 -8.32 -4.04
N TYR A 79 5.79 -8.84 -2.82
CA TYR A 79 5.77 -10.28 -2.59
C TYR A 79 4.35 -10.83 -2.73
N TYR A 80 4.21 -11.96 -3.42
CA TYR A 80 2.98 -12.75 -3.34
C TYR A 80 2.77 -13.30 -1.92
N ARG A 81 1.56 -13.13 -1.37
CA ARG A 81 1.14 -13.63 -0.05
C ARG A 81 1.49 -15.09 0.18
N THR A 82 1.29 -15.94 -0.82
CA THR A 82 1.61 -17.38 -0.75
C THR A 82 3.09 -17.67 -0.52
N PHE A 83 4.00 -16.78 -0.93
CA PHE A 83 5.44 -16.96 -0.70
C PHE A 83 5.89 -16.64 0.72
N PHE A 84 5.09 -15.91 1.51
CA PHE A 84 5.41 -15.63 2.90
C PHE A 84 4.35 -16.07 3.91
N GLY A 85 3.30 -16.75 3.45
CA GLY A 85 2.23 -17.28 4.30
C GLY A 85 1.36 -16.21 4.95
N GLY A 86 1.17 -15.06 4.28
CA GLY A 86 0.32 -13.98 4.75
C GLY A 86 -1.17 -14.24 4.53
N ASP A 87 -2.01 -13.62 5.35
CA ASP A 87 -3.47 -13.58 5.19
C ASP A 87 -3.87 -12.62 4.06
N ALA A 88 -5.17 -12.56 3.73
CA ALA A 88 -5.67 -11.77 2.60
C ALA A 88 -5.31 -10.27 2.68
N ASP A 89 -5.19 -9.72 3.88
CA ASP A 89 -4.90 -8.31 4.11
C ASP A 89 -3.44 -8.08 4.57
N ASP A 90 -2.57 -9.10 4.40
CA ASP A 90 -1.14 -8.98 4.65
C ASP A 90 -0.38 -8.72 3.34
N TYR A 91 0.44 -7.68 3.35
CA TYR A 91 1.27 -7.30 2.22
C TYR A 91 2.74 -7.18 2.64
N LYS A 92 3.63 -7.39 1.67
CA LYS A 92 5.06 -7.20 1.87
C LYS A 92 5.71 -6.60 0.64
N ILE A 93 6.49 -5.55 0.86
CA ILE A 93 7.32 -4.91 -0.17
C ILE A 93 8.78 -5.00 0.25
N GLY A 94 9.64 -5.48 -0.65
CA GLY A 94 11.09 -5.41 -0.53
C GLY A 94 11.63 -4.18 -1.24
N LEU A 95 12.51 -3.42 -0.59
CA LEU A 95 13.22 -2.29 -1.17
C LEU A 95 14.73 -2.52 -1.13
N SER A 96 15.45 -2.07 -2.16
CA SER A 96 16.91 -2.22 -2.27
C SER A 96 17.69 -0.96 -1.88
N VAL A 97 16.99 0.15 -1.62
CA VAL A 97 17.59 1.44 -1.28
C VAL A 97 18.26 1.41 0.09
N THR A 98 19.45 1.98 0.19
CA THR A 98 20.20 2.15 1.45
C THR A 98 20.67 3.59 1.60
N GLY A 99 20.63 4.14 2.82
CA GLY A 99 20.99 5.54 3.07
C GLY A 99 19.88 6.53 2.72
N ARG A 100 20.17 7.83 2.64
CA ARG A 100 19.13 8.89 2.55
C ARG A 100 18.71 9.26 1.11
N TYR A 101 18.62 8.29 0.21
CA TYR A 101 18.13 8.49 -1.17
C TYR A 101 16.60 8.43 -1.21
N TRP A 102 15.96 9.49 -0.71
CA TRP A 102 14.50 9.54 -0.52
C TRP A 102 13.72 9.45 -1.82
N ASP A 103 14.27 10.02 -2.89
CA ASP A 103 13.75 9.89 -4.25
C ASP A 103 13.70 8.43 -4.70
N GLU A 104 14.76 7.65 -4.45
CA GLU A 104 14.80 6.24 -4.78
C GLU A 104 13.84 5.41 -3.91
N PHE A 105 13.71 5.73 -2.61
CA PHE A 105 12.72 5.10 -1.75
C PHE A 105 11.30 5.33 -2.25
N SER A 106 10.96 6.59 -2.59
CA SER A 106 9.65 6.93 -3.14
C SER A 106 9.37 6.21 -4.45
N TYR A 107 10.36 6.19 -5.35
CA TYR A 107 10.24 5.52 -6.64
C TYR A 107 10.06 4.01 -6.49
N GLN A 108 10.93 3.32 -5.75
CA GLN A 108 10.85 1.87 -5.58
C GLN A 108 9.56 1.47 -4.85
N PHE A 109 9.22 2.14 -3.75
CA PHE A 109 8.00 1.83 -3.02
C PHE A 109 6.74 2.11 -3.85
N GLY A 110 6.70 3.23 -4.58
CA GLY A 110 5.53 3.57 -5.40
C GLY A 110 5.28 2.59 -6.53
N HIS A 111 6.35 2.10 -7.19
CA HIS A 111 6.27 1.04 -8.19
C HIS A 111 5.69 -0.24 -7.59
N GLU A 112 6.27 -0.75 -6.49
CA GLU A 112 5.82 -2.02 -5.89
C GLU A 112 4.45 -1.92 -5.23
N PHE A 113 4.07 -0.74 -4.72
CA PHE A 113 2.73 -0.52 -4.20
C PHE A 113 1.68 -0.55 -5.32
N ALA A 114 2.01 -0.11 -6.54
CA ALA A 114 1.12 -0.21 -7.68
C ALA A 114 0.81 -1.67 -8.07
N HIS A 115 1.78 -2.59 -7.91
CA HIS A 115 1.54 -4.04 -8.06
C HIS A 115 0.52 -4.56 -7.04
N ILE A 116 0.57 -4.10 -5.78
CA ILE A 116 -0.45 -4.43 -4.77
C ILE A 116 -1.83 -3.92 -5.21
N LEU A 117 -1.93 -2.67 -5.69
CA LEU A 117 -3.20 -2.10 -6.16
C LEU A 117 -3.82 -2.88 -7.32
N GLN A 118 -2.99 -3.51 -8.16
CA GLN A 118 -3.43 -4.34 -9.27
C GLN A 118 -3.80 -5.78 -8.85
N ASN A 119 -3.69 -6.11 -7.56
CA ASN A 119 -3.93 -7.44 -7.02
C ASN A 119 -3.03 -8.51 -7.69
N HIS A 120 -1.75 -8.19 -7.88
CA HIS A 120 -0.75 -9.03 -8.56
C HIS A 120 -0.72 -10.48 -8.04
N ASP A 121 -0.92 -10.69 -6.73
CA ASP A 121 -1.04 -11.99 -6.08
C ASP A 121 -2.09 -12.91 -6.70
N GLU A 122 -3.33 -12.41 -6.88
CA GLU A 122 -4.41 -13.23 -7.40
C GLU A 122 -4.24 -13.54 -8.89
N LEU A 123 -3.60 -12.62 -9.63
CA LEU A 123 -3.37 -12.78 -11.06
C LEU A 123 -2.29 -13.84 -11.32
N TYR A 124 -1.21 -13.82 -10.53
CA TYR A 124 -0.10 -14.77 -10.68
C TYR A 124 -0.52 -16.21 -10.41
N GLU A 125 -1.33 -16.45 -9.37
CA GLU A 125 -1.85 -17.80 -9.06
C GLU A 125 -2.79 -18.34 -10.15
N LYS A 126 -3.53 -17.45 -10.81
CA LYS A 126 -4.51 -17.83 -11.85
C LYS A 126 -3.86 -17.97 -13.23
N LEU A 127 -2.74 -17.28 -13.50
CA LEU A 127 -2.13 -17.17 -14.83
C LEU A 127 -0.59 -17.25 -14.77
N PRO A 128 0.01 -18.44 -14.58
CA PRO A 128 1.47 -18.59 -14.38
C PRO A 128 2.36 -18.24 -15.60
N ASN A 129 1.79 -17.77 -16.71
CA ASN A 129 2.49 -17.34 -17.93
C ASN A 129 1.89 -16.01 -18.42
N GLN A 130 1.99 -14.94 -17.60
CA GLN A 130 1.44 -13.63 -17.93
C GLN A 130 2.16 -13.01 -19.15
N ILE A 131 1.57 -13.20 -20.32
CA ILE A 131 2.01 -12.57 -21.60
C ILE A 131 1.99 -11.02 -21.50
N ASN A 132 1.34 -10.48 -20.47
CA ASN A 132 1.11 -9.06 -20.27
C ASN A 132 1.95 -8.43 -19.15
N ASP A 133 2.98 -9.10 -18.61
CA ASP A 133 3.84 -8.52 -17.56
C ASP A 133 4.39 -7.14 -17.96
N TRP A 134 4.82 -7.01 -19.21
CA TRP A 134 5.31 -5.73 -19.75
C TRP A 134 4.27 -4.60 -19.63
N PHE A 135 2.98 -4.93 -19.68
CA PHE A 135 1.89 -3.97 -19.59
C PHE A 135 1.59 -3.61 -18.13
N GLU A 136 1.62 -4.58 -17.22
CA GLU A 136 1.49 -4.35 -15.78
C GLU A 136 2.61 -3.44 -15.28
N GLU A 137 3.87 -3.75 -15.65
CA GLU A 137 5.04 -2.93 -15.37
C GLU A 137 4.90 -1.50 -15.93
N ALA A 138 4.42 -1.35 -17.17
CA ALA A 138 4.20 -0.03 -17.77
C ALA A 138 3.11 0.77 -17.04
N ILE A 139 2.07 0.13 -16.52
CA ILE A 139 1.06 0.80 -15.67
C ILE A 139 1.68 1.18 -14.33
N CYS A 140 2.47 0.32 -13.70
CA CYS A 140 3.17 0.62 -12.45
C CYS A 140 4.08 1.84 -12.60
N GLU A 141 4.85 1.92 -13.69
CA GLU A 141 5.66 3.10 -14.02
C GLU A 141 4.82 4.38 -14.19
N LEU A 142 3.72 4.31 -14.95
CA LEU A 142 2.83 5.46 -15.16
C LEU A 142 2.21 5.94 -13.84
N ALA A 143 1.73 5.00 -13.02
CA ALA A 143 1.11 5.28 -11.74
C ALA A 143 2.12 5.92 -10.77
N ASN A 144 3.37 5.44 -10.78
CA ASN A 144 4.45 5.98 -9.97
C ASN A 144 4.85 7.40 -10.40
N LEU A 145 4.95 7.68 -11.70
CA LEU A 145 5.19 9.03 -12.22
C LEU A 145 4.11 10.02 -11.76
N TRP A 146 2.85 9.59 -11.75
CA TRP A 146 1.76 10.41 -11.24
C TRP A 146 1.91 10.70 -9.74
N VAL A 147 2.25 9.69 -8.93
CA VAL A 147 2.46 9.90 -7.49
C VAL A 147 3.64 10.80 -7.18
N LEU A 148 4.79 10.62 -7.85
CA LEU A 148 5.93 11.50 -7.66
C LEU A 148 5.58 12.96 -7.97
N ARG A 149 4.73 13.19 -8.98
CA ARG A 149 4.21 14.53 -9.27
C ARG A 149 3.33 15.05 -8.13
N ARG A 150 2.47 14.23 -7.56
CA ARG A 150 1.59 14.64 -6.45
C ARG A 150 2.36 14.94 -5.19
N MET A 151 3.36 14.11 -4.87
CA MET A 151 4.28 14.36 -3.77
C MET A 151 5.00 15.69 -3.93
N HIS A 152 5.46 16.02 -5.15
CA HIS A 152 6.07 17.32 -5.44
C HIS A 152 5.11 18.48 -5.15
N ASP A 153 3.85 18.36 -5.54
CA ASP A 153 2.84 19.41 -5.36
C ASP A 153 2.41 19.57 -3.89
N THR A 154 2.53 18.53 -3.06
CA THR A 154 2.11 18.53 -1.65
C THR A 154 3.27 18.58 -0.65
N TRP A 155 4.51 18.69 -1.13
CA TRP A 155 5.69 18.74 -0.26
C TRP A 155 5.69 20.04 0.54
N ALA A 156 5.66 19.93 1.88
CA ALA A 156 5.70 21.05 2.82
C ALA A 156 6.76 20.83 3.91
#